data_AF-A0A068R0H5-F1
#
_entry.id   AF-A0A068R0H5-F1
#
_cell.length_a   1.000
_cell.length_b   1.000
_cell.length_c   1.000
_cell.angle_alpha   90.00
_cell.angle_beta   90.00
_cell.angle_gamma   90.00
#
_symmetry.space_group_name_H-M   'P 1'
#
loop_
_entity.id
_entity.type
_entity.pdbx_description
1 polymer ?
#
loop_
_entity_poly.entity_id
_entity_poly.type
_entity_poly.pdbx_seq_one_letter_code
_entity_poly.pdbx_strand_id
1 'polypeptide(L)'
;MNNIFRHIRVNNERLEKMSDSDLQFLFSSSHEVIYSITSGMKSIANLASAAVSSEEYSQDEAMTDLDRLSRLFSVLPLIIEAEYENNLNAVSEIRERNNKTIRRES
;
A
#
# COMPACT_ATOMS: atom_id res chain seq x y z
N MET A 1 -15.46 -12.85 -1.00
CA MET A 1 -14.77 -11.55 -0.80
C MET A 1 -13.66 -11.49 -1.83
N ASN A 2 -13.70 -10.53 -2.78
CA ASN A 2 -12.59 -10.34 -3.71
C ASN A 2 -11.35 -9.99 -2.89
N ASN A 3 -10.28 -10.75 -3.06
CA ASN A 3 -9.03 -10.53 -2.33
C ASN A 3 -8.39 -9.26 -2.92
N ILE A 4 -8.60 -8.11 -2.26
CA ILE A 4 -8.12 -6.79 -2.70
C ILE A 4 -6.61 -6.79 -2.94
N PHE A 5 -5.85 -7.52 -2.13
CA PHE A 5 -4.42 -7.70 -2.31
C PHE A 5 -4.10 -8.30 -3.69
N ARG A 6 -4.82 -9.35 -4.12
CA ARG A 6 -4.63 -9.96 -5.45
C ARG A 6 -5.04 -9.04 -6.60
N HIS A 7 -5.90 -8.06 -6.35
CA HIS A 7 -6.33 -7.10 -7.37
C HIS A 7 -5.32 -5.98 -7.57
N ILE A 8 -4.64 -5.56 -6.49
CA ILE A 8 -3.65 -4.48 -6.50
C ILE A 8 -2.26 -5.00 -6.88
N ARG A 9 -1.90 -6.20 -6.42
CA ARG A 9 -0.60 -6.81 -6.69
C ARG A 9 -0.43 -7.06 -8.18
N VAL A 10 0.64 -6.52 -8.76
CA VAL A 10 1.08 -6.80 -10.13
C VAL A 10 1.77 -8.15 -10.16
N ASN A 11 1.34 -9.03 -11.07
CA ASN A 11 1.96 -10.34 -11.23
C ASN A 11 3.27 -10.27 -12.04
N ASN A 12 4.10 -11.31 -11.91
CA ASN A 12 5.42 -11.35 -12.55
C ASN A 12 5.35 -11.26 -14.08
N GLU A 13 4.37 -11.94 -14.71
CA GLU A 13 4.20 -11.88 -16.17
C GLU A 13 3.98 -10.45 -16.70
N ARG A 14 3.30 -9.61 -15.91
CA ARG A 14 3.09 -8.19 -16.25
C ARG A 14 4.32 -7.36 -15.95
N LEU A 15 5.04 -7.62 -14.84
CA LEU A 15 6.29 -6.95 -14.50
C LEU A 15 7.37 -7.15 -15.57
N GLU A 16 7.55 -8.39 -16.04
CA GLU A 16 8.52 -8.72 -17.09
C GLU A 16 8.27 -7.96 -18.41
N LYS A 17 7.00 -7.60 -18.68
CA LYS A 17 6.60 -6.87 -19.89
C LYS A 17 6.59 -5.35 -19.73
N MET A 18 6.70 -4.83 -18.50
CA MET A 18 6.74 -3.39 -18.25
C MET A 18 8.03 -2.76 -18.77
N SER A 19 7.94 -1.52 -19.25
CA SER A 19 9.13 -0.73 -19.55
C SER A 19 9.87 -0.33 -18.28
N ASP A 20 11.14 0.08 -18.39
CA ASP A 20 11.91 0.52 -17.21
C ASP A 20 11.28 1.77 -16.57
N SER A 21 10.67 2.67 -17.36
CA SER A 21 9.92 3.82 -16.82
C SER A 21 8.67 3.39 -16.07
N ASP A 22 7.95 2.38 -16.55
CA ASP A 22 6.76 1.86 -15.86
C ASP A 22 7.16 1.14 -14.56
N LEU A 23 8.29 0.42 -14.54
CA LEU A 23 8.82 -0.20 -13.33
C LEU A 23 9.27 0.86 -12.31
N GLN A 24 9.94 1.92 -12.76
CA GLN A 24 10.29 3.04 -11.87
C GLN A 24 9.05 3.73 -11.31
N PHE A 25 8.04 3.97 -12.16
CA PHE A 25 6.78 4.54 -11.73
C PHE A 25 6.08 3.63 -10.72
N LEU A 26 5.99 2.32 -10.98
CA LEU A 26 5.38 1.36 -10.07
C LEU A 26 6.09 1.37 -8.71
N PHE A 27 7.42 1.36 -8.71
CA PHE A 27 8.22 1.48 -7.49
C PHE A 27 7.88 2.77 -6.71
N SER A 28 7.92 3.93 -7.36
CA SER A 28 7.71 5.23 -6.69
C SER A 28 6.28 5.39 -6.20
N SER A 29 5.29 5.06 -7.05
CA SER A 29 3.88 5.18 -6.69
C SER A 29 3.50 4.24 -5.55
N SER A 30 4.02 3.01 -5.55
CA SER A 30 3.78 2.06 -4.46
C SER A 30 4.32 2.59 -3.13
N HIS A 31 5.51 3.20 -3.15
CA HIS A 31 6.10 3.81 -1.95
C HIS A 31 5.25 4.99 -1.43
N GLU A 32 4.79 5.86 -2.33
CA GLU A 32 3.91 6.98 -2.00
C GLU A 32 2.59 6.50 -1.38
N VAL A 33 1.94 5.48 -1.96
CA VAL A 33 0.71 4.92 -1.43
C VAL A 33 0.90 4.38 -0.01
N ILE A 34 1.96 3.60 0.23
CA ILE A 34 2.28 3.08 1.58
C ILE A 34 2.45 4.24 2.57
N TYR A 35 3.20 5.28 2.19
CA TYR A 35 3.44 6.44 3.03
C TYR A 35 2.14 7.20 3.35
N SER A 36 1.31 7.46 2.33
CA SER A 36 0.06 8.18 2.46
C SER A 36 -0.94 7.42 3.32
N ILE A 37 -1.08 6.10 3.13
CA ILE A 37 -1.97 5.27 3.96
C ILE A 37 -1.49 5.27 5.42
N THR A 38 -0.19 5.05 5.63
CA THR A 38 0.39 5.04 6.99
C THR A 38 0.20 6.39 7.69
N SER A 39 0.36 7.49 6.96
CA SER A 39 0.12 8.85 7.48
C SER A 39 -1.36 9.08 7.80
N GLY A 40 -2.27 8.64 6.93
CA GLY A 40 -3.71 8.69 7.17
C GLY A 40 -4.13 7.90 8.41
N MET A 41 -3.57 6.70 8.61
CA MET A 41 -3.81 5.89 9.80
C MET A 41 -3.35 6.61 11.09
N LYS A 42 -2.22 7.31 11.05
CA LYS A 42 -1.76 8.14 12.18
C LYS A 42 -2.73 9.30 12.47
N SER A 43 -3.21 9.99 11.43
CA SER A 43 -4.20 11.06 11.60
C SER A 43 -5.51 10.54 12.21
N ILE A 44 -5.97 9.37 11.79
CA ILE A 44 -7.13 8.69 12.36
C ILE A 44 -6.90 8.37 13.84
N ALA A 45 -5.73 7.83 14.20
CA ALA A 45 -5.40 7.53 15.59
C ALA A 45 -5.40 8.81 16.47
N ASN A 46 -4.88 9.92 15.95
CA ASN A 46 -4.91 11.20 16.65
C ASN A 46 -6.34 11.71 16.84
N LEU A 47 -7.20 11.58 15.83
CA LEU A 47 -8.61 11.94 15.92
C LEU A 47 -9.34 11.08 16.96
N ALA A 48 -9.15 9.77 16.94
CA ALA A 48 -9.72 8.86 17.93
C ALA A 48 -9.27 9.21 19.36
N SER A 49 -7.99 9.55 19.54
CA SER A 49 -7.45 10.00 20.83
C SER A 49 -8.14 11.28 21.33
N ALA A 50 -8.36 12.26 20.45
CA ALA A 50 -9.05 13.50 20.80
C ALA A 50 -10.53 13.27 21.14
N ALA A 51 -11.21 12.37 20.42
CA ALA A 51 -12.61 12.05 20.62
C ALA A 51 -12.90 11.43 22.00
N VAL A 52 -11.97 10.64 22.55
CA VAL A 52 -12.11 10.04 23.89
C VAL A 52 -12.25 11.08 25.00
N SER A 53 -11.67 12.27 24.82
CA SER A 53 -11.76 13.38 25.78
C SER A 53 -12.92 14.35 25.54
N SER A 54 -13.77 14.10 24.54
CA SER A 54 -14.86 15.00 24.18
C SER A 54 -16.12 14.70 24.99
N GLU A 55 -16.68 15.73 25.65
CA GLU A 55 -17.97 15.63 26.36
C GLU A 55 -19.15 15.49 25.39
N GLU A 56 -18.97 15.86 24.12
CA GLU A 56 -19.99 15.79 23.07
C GLU A 56 -19.97 14.46 22.31
N TYR A 57 -18.95 13.62 22.50
CA TYR A 57 -18.83 12.36 21.76
C TYR A 57 -19.72 11.28 22.37
N SER A 58 -20.81 10.98 21.67
CA SER A 58 -21.83 10.05 22.15
C SER A 58 -21.42 8.58 21.94
N GLN A 59 -22.07 7.69 22.70
CA GLN A 59 -21.86 6.25 22.57
C GLN A 59 -22.24 5.71 21.18
N ASP A 60 -23.29 6.26 20.55
CA ASP A 60 -23.75 5.85 19.22
C ASP A 60 -22.75 6.26 18.12
N GLU A 61 -22.15 7.44 18.25
CA GLU A 61 -21.05 7.89 17.38
C GLU A 61 -19.83 6.99 17.55
N ALA A 62 -19.48 6.65 18.79
CA ALA A 62 -18.38 5.73 19.09
C ALA A 62 -18.59 4.36 18.44
N MET A 63 -19.79 3.78 18.53
CA MET A 63 -20.10 2.51 17.88
C MET A 63 -20.02 2.59 16.36
N THR A 64 -20.52 3.68 15.77
CA THR A 64 -20.47 3.91 14.32
C THR A 64 -19.03 4.03 13.81
N ASP A 65 -18.20 4.78 14.53
CA ASP A 65 -16.81 4.98 14.15
C ASP A 65 -15.98 3.71 14.37
N LEU A 66 -16.22 2.94 15.43
CA LEU A 66 -15.58 1.64 15.64
C LEU A 66 -15.90 0.64 14.52
N ASP A 67 -17.15 0.59 14.03
CA ASP A 67 -17.50 -0.24 12.86
C ASP A 67 -16.75 0.23 11.60
N ARG A 68 -16.67 1.54 11.36
CA ARG A 68 -15.92 2.11 10.23
C ARG A 68 -14.42 1.79 10.32
N LEU A 69 -13.82 1.95 11.49
CA LEU A 69 -12.41 1.64 11.74
C LEU A 69 -12.13 0.15 11.58
N SER A 70 -13.02 -0.72 12.07
CA SER A 70 -12.91 -2.17 11.89
C SER A 70 -12.83 -2.54 10.41
N ARG A 71 -13.73 -1.99 9.59
CA ARG A 71 -13.72 -2.20 8.13
C ARG A 71 -12.43 -1.68 7.50
N LEU A 72 -12.00 -0.48 7.87
CA LEU A 72 -10.78 0.14 7.36
C LEU A 72 -9.54 -0.69 7.68
N PHE A 73 -9.39 -1.15 8.92
CA PHE A 73 -8.27 -2.01 9.34
C PHE A 73 -8.32 -3.43 8.78
N SER A 74 -9.47 -3.89 8.29
CA SER A 74 -9.54 -5.16 7.55
C SER A 74 -9.01 -5.07 6.12
N VAL A 75 -8.91 -3.86 5.55
CA VAL A 75 -8.58 -3.64 4.13
C VAL A 75 -7.23 -2.96 3.94
N LEU A 76 -6.91 -1.90 4.69
CA LEU A 76 -5.68 -1.13 4.48
C LEU A 76 -4.39 -1.97 4.58
N PRO A 77 -4.24 -2.92 5.52
CA PRO A 77 -3.05 -3.77 5.56
C PRO A 77 -2.86 -4.56 4.27
N LEU A 78 -3.93 -5.08 3.67
CA LEU A 78 -3.87 -5.82 2.41
C LEU A 78 -3.44 -4.95 1.23
N ILE A 79 -3.82 -3.66 1.24
CA ILE A 79 -3.34 -2.68 0.26
C ILE A 79 -1.85 -2.42 0.46
N ILE A 80 -1.44 -2.16 1.70
CA ILE A 80 -0.02 -1.94 2.04
C ILE A 80 0.84 -3.13 1.64
N GLU A 81 0.40 -4.36 1.93
CA GLU A 81 1.11 -5.59 1.54
C GLU A 81 1.25 -5.71 0.03
N ALA A 82 0.19 -5.43 -0.73
CA ALA A 82 0.23 -5.49 -2.19
C ALA A 82 1.18 -4.45 -2.79
N GLU A 83 1.13 -3.20 -2.30
CA GLU A 83 2.03 -2.15 -2.76
C GLU A 83 3.47 -2.39 -2.33
N TYR A 84 3.69 -2.98 -1.16
CA TYR A 84 5.02 -3.37 -0.72
C TYR A 84 5.62 -4.44 -1.65
N GLU A 85 4.82 -5.44 -2.03
CA GLU A 85 5.26 -6.42 -3.02
C GLU A 85 5.50 -5.79 -4.40
N ASN A 86 4.64 -4.89 -4.85
CA ASN A 86 4.82 -4.15 -6.11
C ASN A 86 6.15 -3.38 -6.11
N ASN A 87 6.46 -2.68 -5.02
CA ASN A 87 7.70 -1.93 -4.85
C ASN A 87 8.94 -2.85 -4.93
N LEU A 88 8.96 -3.93 -4.15
CA LEU A 88 10.07 -4.87 -4.13
C LEU A 88 10.28 -5.56 -5.48
N ASN A 89 9.20 -6.02 -6.10
CA ASN A 89 9.28 -6.77 -7.35
C ASN A 89 9.72 -5.87 -8.51
N ALA A 90 9.27 -4.61 -8.55
CA ALA A 90 9.74 -3.65 -9.54
C ALA A 90 11.25 -3.37 -9.42
N VAL A 91 11.75 -3.17 -8.19
CA VAL A 91 13.19 -3.00 -7.94
C VAL A 91 13.98 -4.26 -8.32
N SER A 92 13.45 -5.44 -8.01
CA SER A 92 14.09 -6.71 -8.37
C SER A 92 14.22 -6.87 -9.88
N GLU A 93 13.15 -6.60 -10.64
CA GLU A 93 13.12 -6.70 -12.10
C GLU A 93 14.13 -5.73 -12.74
N ILE A 94 14.17 -4.47 -12.29
CA ILE A 94 15.16 -3.48 -12.78
C ILE A 94 16.59 -3.98 -12.54
N ARG A 95 16.88 -4.51 -11.34
CA ARG A 95 18.21 -5.05 -11.01
C ARG A 95 18.57 -6.24 -11.89
N GLU A 96 17.62 -7.13 -12.15
CA GLU A 96 17.84 -8.30 -13.00
C GLU A 96 18.15 -7.90 -14.44
N ARG A 97 17.42 -6.90 -14.98
CA ARG A 97 17.69 -6.35 -16.33
C ARG A 97 19.08 -5.76 -16.44
N ASN A 98 19.48 -4.93 -15.47
CA ASN A 98 20.82 -4.34 -15.45
C ASN A 98 21.92 -5.40 -15.41
N ASN A 99 21.75 -6.46 -14.61
CA ASN A 99 22.70 -7.57 -14.56
C ASN A 99 22.77 -8.35 -15.86
N LYS A 100 21.65 -8.56 -16.56
CA LYS A 100 21.61 -9.21 -17.87
C LYS A 100 22.34 -8.39 -18.93
N THR A 101 22.20 -7.07 -18.92
CA THR A 101 22.92 -6.18 -19.85
C THR A 101 24.43 -6.24 -19.63
N ILE A 102 24.89 -6.12 -18.39
CA ILE A 102 26.33 -6.20 -18.05
C ILE A 102 26.95 -7.53 -18.51
N ARG A 103 26.24 -8.65 -18.31
CA ARG A 103 26.70 -9.98 -18.76
C ARG A 103 26.75 -10.16 -20.28
N ARG A 104 25.98 -9.39 -21.05
CA ARG A 104 26.03 -9.42 -22.52
C ARG A 104 27.20 -8.62 -23.08
N GLU A 105 27.71 -7.67 -22.30
CA GLU A 105 28.81 -6.77 -22.68
C GLU A 105 30.19 -7.28 -22.19
N SER A 106 30.23 -8.35 -21.39
CA SER A 106 31.46 -9.02 -20.90
C SER A 106 31.81 -10.24 -21.73
#